data_AF-A0A436A406-F1
#
_entry.id   AF-A0A436A406-F1
#
_cell.length_a   1.000
_cell.length_b   1.000
_cell.length_c   1.000
_cell.angle_alpha   90.00
_cell.angle_beta   90.00
_cell.angle_gamma   90.00
#
_symmetry.space_group_name_H-M   'P 1'
#
loop_
_entity.id
_entity.type
_entity.pdbx_description
1 polymer ?
#
loop_
_entity_poly.entity_id
_entity_poly.type
_entity_poly.pdbx_seq_one_letter_code
_entity_poly.pdbx_strand_id
1 'polypeptide(L)'
;SDRANALVDELRAKLGSLPGTSVRGLKIASADDFAYHDPVDGSISEHQGIRVLFEGGSRVVLRLSGTGTSGATLRVYIERYEPDKSRHDLDTQAALADLIAAADDIAGIHSHTGRPKPSVIT
;
A
#
# COMPACT_ATOMS: atom_id res chain seq x y z
N SER A 1 9.90 15.86 2.71
CA SER A 1 9.49 15.42 1.36
C SER A 1 10.35 14.26 0.91
N ASP A 2 11.67 14.41 0.95
CA ASP A 2 12.60 13.55 0.21
C ASP A 2 12.58 12.09 0.64
N ARG A 3 12.45 11.83 1.95
CA ARG A 3 12.29 10.48 2.49
C ARG A 3 11.02 9.77 2.00
N ALA A 4 9.92 10.50 1.84
CA ALA A 4 8.67 9.92 1.38
C ALA A 4 8.66 9.70 -0.14
N ASN A 5 9.35 10.56 -0.90
CA ASN A 5 9.61 10.31 -2.31
C ASN A 5 10.52 9.09 -2.48
N ALA A 6 11.63 9.01 -1.74
CA ALA A 6 12.55 7.87 -1.76
C ALA A 6 11.84 6.54 -1.47
N LEU A 7 10.95 6.51 -0.46
CA LEU A 7 10.11 5.35 -0.17
C LEU A 7 9.30 4.91 -1.40
N VAL A 8 8.61 5.85 -2.05
CA VAL A 8 7.75 5.53 -3.20
C VAL A 8 8.59 5.12 -4.41
N ASP A 9 9.73 5.76 -4.63
CA ASP A 9 10.62 5.46 -5.75
C ASP A 9 11.28 4.08 -5.59
N GLU A 10 11.74 3.74 -4.39
CA GLU A 10 12.28 2.41 -4.07
C GLU A 10 11.19 1.33 -4.18
N LEU A 11 9.96 1.63 -3.72
CA LEU A 11 8.84 0.72 -3.88
C LEU A 11 8.47 0.52 -5.35
N ARG A 12 8.47 1.60 -6.14
CA ARG A 12 8.21 1.54 -7.58
C ARG A 12 9.26 0.72 -8.32
N ALA A 13 10.54 0.88 -7.96
CA ALA A 13 11.66 0.16 -8.57
C ALA A 13 11.58 -1.37 -8.39
N LYS A 14 10.95 -1.85 -7.31
CA LYS A 14 10.80 -3.28 -7.04
C LYS A 14 9.48 -3.90 -7.45
N LEU A 15 8.53 -3.14 -8.02
CA LEU A 15 7.20 -3.68 -8.38
C LEU A 15 7.29 -4.94 -9.25
N GLY A 16 8.21 -4.98 -10.20
CA GLY A 16 8.42 -6.12 -11.08
C GLY A 16 8.93 -7.39 -10.39
N SER A 17 9.50 -7.29 -9.18
CA SER A 17 10.02 -8.45 -8.44
C SER A 17 9.11 -8.93 -7.31
N LEU A 18 8.02 -8.21 -7.00
CA LEU A 18 7.11 -8.57 -5.93
C LEU A 18 6.18 -9.77 -6.26
N PRO A 19 5.57 -9.87 -7.46
CA PRO A 19 4.65 -10.96 -7.76
C PRO A 19 5.30 -12.35 -7.60
N GLY A 20 4.58 -13.28 -6.96
CA GLY A 20 5.06 -14.62 -6.68
C GLY A 20 5.90 -14.76 -5.40
N THR A 21 6.32 -13.64 -4.79
CA THR A 21 6.99 -13.66 -3.49
C THR A 21 5.98 -13.70 -2.34
N SER A 22 6.46 -13.99 -1.12
CA SER A 22 5.65 -13.97 0.10
C SER A 22 6.29 -13.08 1.16
N VAL A 23 5.46 -12.28 1.83
CA VAL A 23 5.87 -11.45 2.97
C VAL A 23 4.97 -11.80 4.15
N ARG A 24 5.57 -12.18 5.28
CA ARG A 24 4.83 -12.67 6.47
C ARG A 24 3.81 -13.77 6.17
N GLY A 25 4.13 -14.65 5.22
CA GLY A 25 3.24 -15.73 4.78
C GLY A 25 2.13 -15.30 3.82
N LEU A 26 1.98 -14.00 3.53
CA LEU A 26 1.04 -13.47 2.54
C LEU A 26 1.70 -13.47 1.16
N LYS A 27 1.14 -14.24 0.23
CA LYS A 27 1.66 -14.34 -1.14
C LYS A 27 1.16 -13.18 -2.00
N ILE A 28 2.08 -12.52 -2.70
CA ILE A 28 1.77 -11.39 -3.58
C ILE A 28 1.35 -11.94 -4.94
N ALA A 29 0.12 -11.63 -5.35
CA ALA A 29 -0.42 -12.02 -6.65
C ALA A 29 0.02 -11.04 -7.75
N SER A 30 -0.06 -9.73 -7.47
CA SER A 30 0.37 -8.69 -8.39
C SER A 30 0.74 -7.40 -7.66
N ALA A 31 1.57 -6.58 -8.28
CA ALA A 31 1.87 -5.23 -7.80
C ALA A 31 2.03 -4.28 -8.99
N ASP A 32 1.46 -3.08 -8.90
CA ASP A 32 1.54 -2.07 -9.95
C ASP A 32 1.51 -0.64 -9.40
N ASP A 33 1.82 0.32 -10.26
CA ASP A 33 1.57 1.73 -10.01
C ASP A 33 0.36 2.16 -10.85
N PHE A 34 -0.73 2.49 -10.18
CA PHE A 34 -2.03 2.65 -10.83
C PHE A 34 -2.03 3.86 -11.78
N ALA A 35 -2.51 3.61 -13.00
CA ALA A 35 -2.83 4.65 -13.99
C ALA A 35 -4.32 4.57 -14.34
N TYR A 36 -4.97 5.73 -14.38
CA TYR A 36 -6.34 5.85 -14.86
C TYR A 36 -6.33 6.37 -16.29
N HIS A 37 -7.02 5.66 -17.19
CA HIS A 37 -7.26 6.06 -18.57
C HIS A 37 -8.72 6.49 -18.68
N ASP A 38 -8.95 7.78 -18.87
CA ASP A 38 -10.29 8.34 -18.96
C ASP A 38 -10.92 7.96 -20.32
N PRO A 39 -12.07 7.25 -20.35
CA PRO A 39 -12.68 6.81 -21.59
C PRO A 39 -13.47 7.92 -22.32
N VAL A 40 -13.65 9.09 -21.68
CA VAL A 40 -14.39 10.23 -22.23
C VAL A 40 -13.46 11.16 -23.00
N ASP A 41 -12.34 11.54 -22.39
CA ASP A 41 -11.39 12.50 -22.99
C ASP A 41 -10.04 11.88 -23.41
N GLY A 42 -9.80 10.60 -23.08
CA GLY A 42 -8.57 9.89 -23.41
C GLY A 42 -7.37 10.29 -22.56
N SER A 43 -7.54 11.13 -21.55
CA SER A 43 -6.46 11.55 -20.67
C SER A 43 -5.94 10.38 -19.83
N ILE A 44 -4.64 10.43 -19.52
CA ILE A 44 -3.97 9.41 -18.71
C ILE A 44 -3.44 10.08 -17.45
N SER A 45 -3.92 9.60 -16.30
CA SER A 45 -3.44 10.00 -14.98
C SER A 45 -2.57 8.89 -14.41
N GLU A 46 -1.24 9.04 -14.52
CA GLU A 46 -0.27 8.08 -14.00
C GLU A 46 0.02 8.33 -12.50
N HIS A 47 0.71 7.38 -11.86
CA HIS A 47 1.19 7.47 -10.48
C HIS A 47 0.10 7.75 -9.44
N GLN A 48 -1.11 7.22 -9.65
CA GLN A 48 -2.28 7.48 -8.80
C GLN A 48 -2.30 6.63 -7.52
N GLY A 49 -1.35 5.70 -7.38
CA GLY A 49 -1.11 4.95 -6.16
C GLY A 49 -0.53 3.59 -6.45
N ILE A 50 0.45 3.18 -5.65
CA ILE A 50 1.03 1.85 -5.74
C ILE A 50 0.07 0.86 -5.09
N ARG A 51 -0.24 -0.24 -5.78
CA ARG A 51 -1.13 -1.31 -5.29
C ARG A 51 -0.35 -2.60 -5.18
N VAL A 52 -0.52 -3.29 -4.05
CA VAL A 52 -0.04 -4.65 -3.84
C VAL A 52 -1.25 -5.53 -3.54
N LEU A 53 -1.49 -6.50 -4.41
CA LEU A 53 -2.61 -7.44 -4.31
C LEU A 53 -2.08 -8.78 -3.85
N PHE A 54 -2.71 -9.35 -2.84
CA PHE A 54 -2.36 -10.64 -2.28
C PHE A 54 -3.29 -11.73 -2.80
N GLU A 55 -2.79 -12.95 -2.84
CA GLU A 55 -3.67 -14.12 -3.02
C GLU A 55 -4.73 -14.13 -1.90
N GLY A 56 -5.95 -14.54 -2.24
CA GLY A 56 -7.09 -14.45 -1.34
C GLY A 56 -7.79 -13.08 -1.32
N GLY A 57 -7.43 -12.14 -2.21
CA GLY A 57 -8.22 -10.94 -2.48
C GLY A 57 -7.96 -9.74 -1.57
N SER A 58 -7.03 -9.86 -0.62
CA SER A 58 -6.59 -8.73 0.21
C SER A 58 -5.68 -7.79 -0.59
N ARG A 59 -5.61 -6.51 -0.20
CA ARG A 59 -4.75 -5.53 -0.87
C ARG A 59 -4.24 -4.43 0.06
N VAL A 60 -3.10 -3.86 -0.32
CA VAL A 60 -2.52 -2.66 0.26
C VAL A 60 -2.34 -1.62 -0.85
N VAL A 61 -2.71 -0.37 -0.59
CA VAL A 61 -2.55 0.74 -1.53
C VAL A 61 -1.82 1.90 -0.85
N LEU A 62 -0.77 2.42 -1.49
CA LEU A 62 0.03 3.55 -1.00
C LEU A 62 -0.13 4.75 -1.93
N ARG A 63 -0.49 5.90 -1.35
CA ARG A 63 -0.62 7.16 -2.09
C ARG A 63 0.17 8.27 -1.41
N LEU A 64 1.08 8.88 -2.15
CA LEU A 64 1.81 10.06 -1.70
C LEU A 64 1.08 11.32 -2.15
N SER A 65 0.93 12.28 -1.25
CA SER A 65 0.25 13.55 -1.53
C SER A 65 0.96 14.71 -0.82
N GLY A 66 0.72 15.93 -1.30
CA GLY A 66 1.22 17.14 -0.64
C GLY A 66 2.75 17.28 -0.66
N THR A 67 3.44 16.90 -1.74
CA THR A 67 4.92 16.93 -1.81
C THR A 67 5.55 18.34 -1.87
N GLY A 68 4.79 19.39 -1.61
CA GLY A 68 5.25 20.78 -1.57
C GLY A 68 6.01 21.16 -0.29
N THR A 69 6.11 22.47 -0.03
CA THR A 69 6.90 23.03 1.09
C THR A 69 6.42 22.60 2.48
N SER A 70 5.14 22.24 2.62
CA SER A 70 4.54 21.78 3.89
C SER A 70 4.85 20.32 4.24
N GLY A 71 5.60 19.61 3.39
CA GLY A 71 5.96 18.21 3.59
C GLY A 71 4.91 17.24 3.09
N ALA A 72 5.31 16.00 2.84
CA ALA A 72 4.49 15.00 2.18
C ALA A 72 3.65 14.17 3.16
N THR A 73 2.46 13.78 2.72
CA THR A 73 1.57 12.84 3.41
C THR A 73 1.51 11.53 2.63
N LEU A 74 1.97 10.45 3.26
CA LEU A 74 1.76 9.08 2.79
C LEU A 74 0.45 8.55 3.38
N ARG A 75 -0.48 8.16 2.51
CA ARG A 75 -1.71 7.45 2.88
C ARG A 75 -1.55 5.98 2.54
N VAL A 76 -1.92 5.11 3.48
CA VAL A 76 -1.86 3.65 3.33
C VAL A 76 -3.28 3.12 3.56
N TYR A 77 -3.84 2.48 2.55
CA TYR A 77 -5.14 1.82 2.61
C TYR A 77 -4.89 0.32 2.68
N ILE A 78 -5.57 -0.35 3.60
CA ILE A 78 -5.37 -1.77 3.87
C ILE A 78 -6.73 -2.43 3.90
N GLU A 79 -6.87 -3.47 3.09
CA GLU A 79 -8.12 -4.19 2.91
C GLU A 79 -7.87 -5.69 2.99
N ARG A 80 -8.63 -6.36 3.86
CA ARG A 80 -8.69 -7.81 3.93
C ARG A 80 -10.02 -8.30 3.36
N TYR A 81 -9.96 -9.16 2.36
CA TYR A 81 -11.10 -9.99 2.01
C TYR A 81 -11.17 -11.18 2.98
N GLU A 82 -12.33 -11.37 3.63
CA GLU A 82 -12.56 -12.48 4.55
C GLU A 82 -13.81 -13.24 4.13
N PRO A 83 -13.69 -14.42 3.51
CA PRO A 83 -14.84 -15.22 3.11
C PRO A 83 -15.47 -15.98 4.30
N ASP A 84 -14.73 -16.22 5.38
CA ASP A 84 -15.25 -16.94 6.55
C ASP A 84 -16.07 -16.02 7.45
N LYS A 85 -17.39 -16.26 7.47
CA LYS A 85 -18.34 -15.50 8.27
C LYS A 85 -18.05 -15.52 9.76
N SER A 86 -17.43 -16.60 10.27
CA SER A 86 -17.09 -16.70 11.70
C SER A 86 -16.01 -15.69 12.12
N ARG A 87 -15.32 -15.09 11.14
CA ARG A 87 -14.23 -14.12 11.34
C ARG A 87 -14.65 -12.69 11.07
N HIS A 88 -15.92 -12.44 10.74
CA HIS A 88 -16.42 -11.09 10.41
C HIS A 88 -16.56 -10.19 11.64
N ASP A 89 -16.73 -10.76 12.82
CA ASP A 89 -16.83 -10.01 14.09
C ASP A 89 -15.46 -9.73 14.74
N LEU A 90 -14.36 -10.03 14.04
CA LEU A 90 -13.03 -9.69 14.53
C LEU A 90 -12.86 -8.17 14.60
N ASP A 91 -12.18 -7.70 15.64
CA ASP A 91 -11.73 -6.32 15.72
C ASP A 91 -10.90 -5.97 14.47
N THR A 92 -11.15 -4.79 13.90
CA THR A 92 -10.53 -4.38 12.64
C THR A 92 -9.01 -4.29 12.73
N GLN A 93 -8.45 -3.80 13.84
CA GLN A 93 -6.99 -3.73 14.00
C GLN A 93 -6.38 -5.13 14.10
N ALA A 94 -7.04 -6.04 14.82
CA ALA A 94 -6.63 -7.44 14.88
C ALA A 94 -6.71 -8.12 13.51
N ALA A 95 -7.80 -7.92 12.76
CA ALA A 95 -7.99 -8.49 11.43
C ALA A 95 -6.95 -7.97 10.42
N LEU A 96 -6.54 -6.70 10.52
CA LEU A 96 -5.61 -6.07 9.58
C LEU A 96 -4.14 -6.16 10.02
N ALA A 97 -3.83 -6.65 11.23
CA ALA A 97 -2.48 -6.62 11.82
C ALA A 97 -1.38 -7.16 10.90
N ASP A 98 -1.60 -8.34 10.29
CA ASP A 98 -0.61 -8.95 9.41
C ASP A 98 -0.38 -8.13 8.13
N LEU A 99 -1.44 -7.54 7.58
CA LEU A 99 -1.37 -6.70 6.39
C LEU A 99 -0.71 -5.35 6.68
N ILE A 100 -0.93 -4.77 7.87
CA ILE A 100 -0.23 -3.57 8.36
C ILE A 100 1.26 -3.84 8.42
N ALA A 101 1.65 -4.97 9.03
CA ALA A 101 3.05 -5.34 9.16
C ALA A 101 3.69 -5.68 7.80
N ALA A 102 2.95 -6.36 6.91
CA ALA A 102 3.42 -6.62 5.55
C ALA A 102 3.57 -5.33 4.73
N ALA A 103 2.66 -4.36 4.88
CA ALA A 103 2.77 -3.06 4.23
C ALA A 103 4.05 -2.32 4.65
N ASP A 104 4.41 -2.37 5.94
CA ASP A 104 5.66 -1.78 6.43
C ASP A 104 6.90 -2.53 5.90
N ASP A 105 6.91 -3.86 5.93
CA ASP A 105 8.03 -4.66 5.40
C ASP A 105 8.22 -4.44 3.89
N ILE A 106 7.12 -4.32 3.14
CA ILE A 106 7.15 -4.11 1.69
C ILE A 106 7.58 -2.69 1.38
N ALA A 107 7.06 -1.67 2.05
CA ALA A 107 7.33 -0.27 1.68
C ALA A 107 8.46 0.39 2.48
N GLY A 108 8.94 -0.22 3.57
CA GLY A 108 9.92 0.39 4.47
C GLY A 108 9.40 1.66 5.14
N ILE A 109 8.12 1.71 5.53
CA ILE A 109 7.50 2.96 6.03
C ILE A 109 8.23 3.46 7.26
N HIS A 110 8.48 2.59 8.24
CA HIS A 110 9.20 2.92 9.45
C HIS A 110 10.66 3.32 9.15
N SER A 111 11.37 2.58 8.30
CA SER A 111 12.78 2.87 7.99
C SER A 111 12.96 4.20 7.28
N HIS A 112 12.08 4.55 6.33
CA HIS A 112 12.15 5.82 5.62
C HIS A 112 11.65 6.99 6.46
N THR A 113 10.55 6.82 7.20
CA THR A 113 9.89 7.95 7.87
C THR A 113 10.32 8.15 9.32
N GLY A 114 10.87 7.13 9.96
CA GLY A 114 11.14 7.08 11.41
C GLY A 114 9.87 7.08 12.27
N ARG A 115 8.69 6.86 11.68
CA ARG A 115 7.40 6.92 12.39
C ARG A 115 6.95 5.54 12.84
N PRO A 116 6.83 5.27 14.15
CA PRO A 116 6.43 3.96 14.66
C PRO A 116 4.92 3.68 14.52
N LYS A 117 4.12 4.70 14.21
CA LYS A 117 2.66 4.60 14.04
C LYS A 117 2.14 5.71 13.12
N PRO A 118 0.97 5.51 12.47
CA PRO A 118 0.33 6.56 11.68
C PRO A 118 -0.09 7.74 12.57
N SER A 119 -0.18 8.93 11.97
CA SER A 119 -0.71 10.12 12.66
C SER A 119 -2.22 10.12 12.79
N VAL A 120 -2.93 9.45 11.88
CA VAL A 120 -4.40 9.33 11.84
C VAL A 120 -4.76 7.92 11.38
N ILE A 121 -5.78 7.33 12.01
CA ILE A 121 -6.41 6.07 11.61
C ILE A 121 -7.91 6.38 11.40
N THR A 122 -8.51 5.77 10.39
CA THR A 122 -9.94 5.88 10.05
C THR A 122 -10.49 4.48 9.82
#